data_AF-A0A7V2S909-F1
#
_entry.id   AF-A0A7V2S909-F1
#
_cell.length_a   1.000
_cell.length_b   1.000
_cell.length_c   1.000
_cell.angle_alpha   90.00
_cell.angle_beta   90.00
_cell.angle_gamma   90.00
#
_symmetry.space_group_name_H-M   'P 1'
#
loop_
_entity.id
_entity.type
_entity.pdbx_description
1 polymer ?
#
loop_
_entity_poly.entity_id
_entity_poly.type
_entity_poly.pdbx_seq_one_letter_code
_entity_poly.pdbx_strand_id
1 'polypeptide(L)' 'MMKYLVKDKEQMLAFYDYTAIHWQQIRTSNPIESTFSTVGLRIVKRREVVPRATILSMLFKLT' A
#
# COMPACT_ATOMS: atom_id res chain seq x y z
N MET A 1 19.30 -4.47 7.40
CA MET A 1 18.70 -3.93 6.15
C MET A 1 18.95 -4.84 4.95
N MET A 2 20.20 -5.16 4.59
CA MET A 2 20.54 -5.89 3.34
C MET A 2 20.03 -7.34 3.23
N LYS A 3 19.87 -8.06 4.34
CA LYS A 3 19.49 -9.50 4.33
C LYS A 3 18.10 -9.78 3.76
N TYR A 4 17.15 -8.86 3.93
CA TYR A 4 15.78 -9.02 3.41
C TYR A 4 15.68 -8.71 1.92
N LEU A 5 16.47 -7.73 1.45
CA LEU A 5 16.51 -7.36 0.04
C LEU A 5 17.00 -8.51 -0.86
N VAL A 6 17.94 -9.32 -0.36
CA VAL A 6 18.44 -10.50 -1.09
C VAL A 6 17.43 -11.65 -1.07
N LYS A 7 16.71 -11.83 0.05
CA LYS A 7 15.72 -12.91 0.24
C LYS A 7 14.50 -12.72 -0.67
N ASP A 8 13.99 -11.50 -0.75
CA ASP A 8 12.75 -11.19 -1.47
C ASP A 8 13.01 -10.74 -2.92
N LYS A 9 14.27 -10.82 -3.38
CA LYS A 9 14.72 -10.38 -4.71
C LYS A 9 13.89 -11.00 -5.85
N GLU A 10 13.60 -12.29 -5.77
CA GLU A 10 12.84 -12.99 -6.81
C GLU A 10 11.41 -12.47 -6.90
N GLN A 11 10.75 -12.29 -5.76
CA GLN A 11 9.41 -11.71 -5.68
C GLN A 11 9.38 -10.24 -6.12
N MET A 12 10.43 -9.48 -5.77
CA MET A 12 10.57 -8.08 -6.18
C MET A 12 10.84 -7.92 -7.67
N LEU A 13 11.36 -8.94 -8.38
CA LEU A 13 11.68 -8.86 -9.81
C LEU A 13 10.63 -9.53 -10.71
N ALA A 14 9.67 -10.28 -10.16
CA ALA A 14 8.60 -10.94 -10.91
C ALA A 14 7.75 -9.97 -11.79
N PHE A 15 7.79 -8.66 -11.51
CA PHE A 15 7.11 -7.68 -12.37
C PHE A 15 7.72 -7.55 -13.77
N TYR A 16 8.99 -7.93 -13.95
CA TYR A 16 9.67 -7.87 -15.25
C TYR A 16 9.17 -8.95 -16.23
N ASP A 17 8.43 -9.95 -15.75
CA ASP A 17 7.80 -10.97 -16.59
C ASP A 17 6.56 -10.44 -17.35
N TYR A 18 6.05 -9.26 -16.97
CA TYR A 18 4.95 -8.59 -17.64
C TYR A 18 5.44 -7.69 -18.78
N THR A 19 4.59 -7.43 -19.77
CA THR A 19 4.93 -6.56 -20.90
C THR A 19 5.16 -5.11 -20.47
N ALA A 20 5.99 -4.38 -21.20
CA ALA A 20 6.45 -3.03 -20.85
C ALA A 20 5.33 -2.00 -20.63
N ILE A 21 4.16 -2.21 -21.24
CA ILE A 21 2.97 -1.38 -21.08
C ILE A 21 2.46 -1.41 -19.63
N HIS A 22 2.54 -2.57 -18.97
CA HIS A 22 2.04 -2.76 -17.60
C HIS A 22 3.01 -2.24 -16.54
N TRP A 23 4.29 -2.04 -16.86
CA TRP A 23 5.29 -1.58 -15.90
C TRP A 23 4.98 -0.22 -15.30
N GLN A 24 4.32 0.68 -16.05
CA GLN A 24 3.96 1.99 -15.55
C GLN A 24 2.90 1.88 -14.45
N GLN A 25 1.88 1.04 -14.65
CA GLN A 25 0.82 0.82 -13.67
C GLN A 25 1.33 0.04 -12.45
N ILE A 26 2.13 -1.01 -12.66
CA ILE A 26 2.66 -1.86 -11.58
C ILE A 26 3.67 -1.09 -10.69
N ARG A 27 4.48 -0.20 -11.28
CA ARG A 27 5.44 0.60 -10.51
C ARG A 27 4.84 1.84 -9.85
N THR A 28 3.56 2.16 -10.09
CA THR A 28 2.92 3.31 -9.45
C THR A 28 2.39 2.89 -8.09
N SER A 29 2.98 3.40 -7.00
CA SER A 29 2.47 3.23 -5.63
C SER A 29 1.22 4.07 -5.34
N ASN A 30 1.01 5.14 -6.13
CA ASN A 30 -0.02 6.15 -5.94
C ASN A 30 -1.46 5.58 -5.85
N PRO A 31 -1.91 4.57 -6.62
CA PRO A 31 -3.27 4.03 -6.47
C PRO A 31 -3.50 3.36 -5.10
N ILE A 32 -2.48 2.67 -4.57
CA ILE A 32 -2.52 2.01 -3.28
C ILE A 32 -2.39 3.06 -2.17
N GLU A 33 -1.39 3.94 -2.26
CA GLU A 33 -1.14 4.96 -1.24
C GLU A 33 -2.24 6.03 -1.20
N SER A 34 -2.75 6.51 -2.34
CA SER A 34 -3.77 7.55 -2.42
C SER A 34 -5.12 7.10 -1.85
N THR A 35 -5.55 5.87 -2.15
CA THR A 35 -6.79 5.32 -1.59
C THR A 35 -6.70 5.19 -0.07
N PHE A 36 -5.58 4.72 0.47
CA PHE A 36 -5.41 4.60 1.93
C PHE A 36 -4.99 5.90 2.64
N SER A 37 -4.55 6.93 1.91
CA SER A 37 -4.09 8.21 2.48
C SER A 37 -5.16 8.89 3.32
N THR A 38 -6.43 8.81 2.91
CA THR A 38 -7.55 9.39 3.67
C THR A 38 -7.74 8.70 5.02
N VAL A 39 -7.54 7.38 5.09
CA VAL A 39 -7.61 6.62 6.35
C VAL A 39 -6.44 7.01 7.26
N GLY A 40 -5.23 7.10 6.71
CA GLY A 40 -4.04 7.57 7.44
C GLY A 40 -4.25 8.97 8.03
N LEU A 41 -4.77 9.91 7.23
CA LEU A 41 -5.08 11.28 7.67
C LEU A 41 -6.10 11.29 8.82
N ARG A 42 -7.15 10.47 8.75
CA ARG A 42 -8.17 10.36 9.82
C ARG A 42 -7.58 9.80 11.12
N ILE A 43 -6.64 8.87 11.04
CA ILE A 43 -5.94 8.31 12.20
C ILE A 43 -5.04 9.38 12.84
N VAL A 44 -4.22 10.07 12.04
CA VAL A 44 -3.35 11.15 12.53
C VAL A 44 -4.16 12.27 13.18
N LYS A 45 -5.31 12.64 12.59
CA LYS A 45 -6.19 13.68 13.14
C LYS A 45 -6.82 13.30 14.48
N ARG A 46 -7.17 12.02 14.70
CA ARG A 46 -7.72 11.58 15.99
C ARG A 46 -6.68 11.57 17.11
N ARG A 47 -5.38 11.43 16.80
CA ARG A 47 -4.30 11.33 17.80
C ARG A 47 -4.55 10.27 18.88
N GLU A 48 -5.36 9.27 18.56
CA GLU A 48 -5.81 8.20 19.46
C GLU A 48 -5.53 6.85 18.82
N VAL A 49 -5.33 5.83 19.66
CA VAL A 49 -5.24 4.45 19.19
C VAL A 49 -6.63 3.99 18.78
N VAL A 50 -6.84 3.86 17.47
CA VAL A 50 -8.13 3.49 16.90
C VAL A 50 -8.29 1.97 16.92
N PRO A 51 -9.38 1.42 17.48
CA PRO A 51 -9.61 -0.03 17.47
C PRO A 51 -9.80 -0.56 16.05
N ARG A 52 -9.41 -1.82 15.83
CA ARG A 52 -9.41 -2.45 14.49
C ARG A 52 -10.76 -2.37 13.78
N ALA A 53 -11.87 -2.54 14.51
CA ALA A 53 -13.23 -2.45 13.95
C ALA A 53 -13.51 -1.06 13.32
N THR A 54 -12.99 0.00 13.92
CA THR A 54 -13.16 1.37 13.41
C THR A 54 -12.25 1.65 12.20
N ILE A 55 -11.05 1.09 12.17
CA ILE A 55 -10.19 1.16 10.97
C ILE A 55 -10.86 0.43 9.81
N LEU A 56 -11.44 -0.75 10.07
CA LEU A 56 -12.14 -1.54 9.05
C LEU A 56 -13.38 -0.81 8.51
N SER A 57 -14.13 -0.10 9.37
CA SER A 57 -15.27 0.70 8.92
C SER A 57 -14.85 1.95 8.13
N MET A 58 -13.70 2.55 8.45
CA MET A 58 -13.11 3.62 7.63
C MET A 58 -12.67 3.11 6.25
N LEU A 59 -12.10 1.90 6.20
CA LEU A 59 -11.70 1.21 4.97
C LEU A 59 -12.91 0.82 4.12
N PHE A 60 -14.00 0.37 4.74
CA PHE A 60 -15.23 0.03 4.02
C PHE A 60 -15.92 1.26 3.44
N LYS A 61 -15.81 2.42 4.12
CA LYS A 61 -16.37 3.71 3.67
C LYS A 61 -15.42 4.51 2.77
N LEU A 62 -14.47 3.87 2.09
CA LEU A 62 -13.56 4.49 1.13
C LEU A 62 -14.19 4.54 -0.27
N THR A 63 -15.37 5.14 -0.35
CA THR A 63 -16.10 5.52 -1.58
C THR A 63 -17.07 6.63 -1.24
#